data_AF-A0A7V3JP95-F1
#
_entry.id   AF-A0A7V3JP95-F1
#
_cell.length_a   1.000
_cell.length_b   1.000
_cell.length_c   1.000
_cell.angle_alpha   90.00
_cell.angle_beta   90.00
_cell.angle_gamma   90.00
#
_symmetry.space_group_name_H-M   'P 1'
#
loop_
_entity.id
_entity.type
_entity.pdbx_description
1 polymer ?
#
loop_
_entity_poly.entity_id
_entity_poly.type
_entity_poly.pdbx_seq_one_letter_code
_entity_poly.pdbx_strand_id
1 'polypeptide(L)'
;MTPGRDTFEDAITRFRNRSIHTYVGHCLLFRSQILQGGEFGMQSGWDSATNEFIMEHLLRLDFLRRKITHNPQKIDIKTLEERARALDIKLPDEMNDKSPLGDEVARPAGREFDLPYRLDGSDPNIPLASQIDLRNVDARMFVTALDQHIVEATRLDSRFATYRITPRESLMLYASLAELWDMCVSFGGDANRVPIPNGVRPSEEPRGPSASPNRERTAAAPAPAAK
;
A
#
# COMPACT_ATOMS: atom_id res chain seq x y z
N MET A 1 12.52 23.94 -4.90
CA MET A 1 12.17 22.53 -5.15
C MET A 1 10.71 22.38 -4.79
N THR A 2 9.85 22.12 -5.78
CA THR A 2 8.45 21.76 -5.49
C THR A 2 8.48 20.47 -4.69
N PRO A 3 7.94 20.41 -3.46
CA PRO A 3 7.83 19.16 -2.73
C PRO A 3 7.09 18.18 -3.64
N GLY A 4 7.63 16.99 -3.85
CA GLY A 4 6.87 15.93 -4.51
C GLY A 4 5.55 15.76 -3.75
N ARG A 5 4.43 15.71 -4.47
CA ARG A 5 3.12 15.43 -3.86
C ARG A 5 3.21 14.11 -3.09
N ASP A 6 2.75 14.15 -1.85
CA ASP A 6 2.76 13.02 -0.94
C ASP A 6 1.71 12.00 -1.41
N THR A 7 2.11 10.75 -1.64
CA THR A 7 1.16 9.68 -1.99
C THR A 7 0.31 9.24 -0.80
N PHE A 8 0.70 9.61 0.42
CA PHE A 8 -0.08 9.44 1.64
C PHE A 8 -0.83 10.71 2.04
N GLU A 9 -0.98 11.68 1.13
CA GLU A 9 -1.80 12.87 1.38
C GLU A 9 -3.21 12.47 1.88
N ASP A 10 -3.71 13.20 2.88
CA ASP A 10 -4.95 12.91 3.63
C ASP A 10 -4.99 11.63 4.49
N ALA A 11 -3.88 10.90 4.66
CA ALA A 11 -3.86 9.76 5.58
C ALA A 11 -4.17 10.22 7.02
N ILE A 12 -5.10 9.51 7.68
CA ILE A 12 -5.40 9.77 9.10
C ILE A 12 -4.48 8.87 9.93
N THR A 13 -3.55 9.48 10.65
CA THR A 13 -2.56 8.73 11.44
C THR A 13 -3.01 8.46 12.87
N ARG A 14 -4.08 9.08 13.35
CA ARG A 14 -4.57 8.93 14.73
C ARG A 14 -6.03 8.49 14.76
N PHE A 15 -6.26 7.28 15.28
CA PHE A 15 -7.59 6.72 15.44
C PHE A 15 -7.58 5.56 16.45
N ARG A 16 -8.77 5.11 16.88
CA ARG A 16 -8.89 4.10 17.95
C ARG A 16 -9.01 2.65 17.46
N ASN A 17 -9.38 2.45 16.19
CA ASN A 17 -9.63 1.12 15.64
C ASN A 17 -8.35 0.30 15.49
N ARG A 18 -8.12 -0.65 16.39
CA ARG A 18 -6.89 -1.46 16.42
C ARG A 18 -6.74 -2.36 15.19
N SER A 19 -7.82 -2.81 14.60
CA SER A 19 -7.76 -3.68 13.43
C SER A 19 -7.37 -2.92 12.17
N ILE A 20 -7.84 -1.68 12.02
CA ILE A 20 -7.36 -0.80 10.94
C ILE A 20 -5.86 -0.53 11.13
N HIS A 21 -5.41 -0.26 12.36
CA HIS A 21 -3.97 -0.10 12.67
C HIS A 21 -3.15 -1.32 12.23
N THR A 22 -3.57 -2.52 12.64
CA THR A 22 -2.91 -3.78 12.25
C THR A 22 -2.93 -3.98 10.74
N TYR A 23 -4.06 -3.74 10.08
CA TYR A 23 -4.22 -3.90 8.64
C TYR A 23 -3.29 -2.97 7.86
N VAL A 24 -3.28 -1.66 8.19
CA VAL A 24 -2.37 -0.66 7.62
C VAL A 24 -0.92 -1.05 7.86
N GLY A 25 -0.58 -1.57 9.05
CA GLY A 25 0.75 -2.10 9.33
C GLY A 25 1.17 -3.23 8.38
N HIS A 26 0.25 -4.14 8.03
CA HIS A 26 0.52 -5.18 7.04
C HIS A 26 0.67 -4.62 5.62
N CYS A 27 -0.10 -3.61 5.24
CA CYS A 27 0.05 -2.92 3.95
C CYS A 27 1.42 -2.22 3.84
N LEU A 28 1.86 -1.53 4.90
CA LEU A 28 3.16 -0.85 4.94
C LEU A 28 4.34 -1.82 4.96
N LEU A 29 4.20 -2.96 5.65
CA LEU A 29 5.18 -4.05 5.59
C LEU A 29 5.28 -4.60 4.17
N PHE A 30 4.15 -4.92 3.54
CA PHE A 30 4.10 -5.40 2.17
C PHE A 30 4.75 -4.40 1.21
N ARG A 31 4.40 -3.12 1.30
CA ARG A 31 5.02 -2.02 0.56
C ARG A 31 6.54 -1.99 0.75
N SER A 32 7.01 -2.11 1.98
CA SER A 32 8.45 -2.10 2.28
C SER A 32 9.17 -3.27 1.64
N GLN A 33 8.56 -4.47 1.65
CA GLN A 33 9.16 -5.67 1.07
C GLN A 33 9.25 -5.58 -0.47
N ILE A 34 8.22 -5.08 -1.15
CA ILE A 34 8.29 -4.92 -2.61
C ILE A 34 9.32 -3.87 -3.03
N LEU A 35 9.48 -2.79 -2.26
CA LEU A 35 10.45 -1.73 -2.55
C LEU A 35 11.90 -2.13 -2.27
N GLN A 36 12.12 -3.09 -1.35
CA GLN A 36 13.43 -3.70 -1.14
C GLN A 36 13.81 -4.64 -2.29
N GLY A 37 12.82 -5.16 -3.04
CA GLY A 37 13.04 -5.94 -4.24
C GLY A 37 13.61 -5.07 -5.36
N GLY A 38 14.82 -5.40 -5.84
CA GLY A 38 15.48 -4.66 -6.91
C GLY A 38 14.68 -4.61 -8.23
N GLU A 39 13.75 -5.54 -8.42
CA GLU A 39 12.90 -5.67 -9.61
C GLU A 39 12.00 -4.45 -9.86
N PHE A 40 11.51 -3.78 -8.81
CA PHE A 40 10.67 -2.59 -8.95
C PHE A 40 11.44 -1.35 -9.46
N GLY A 41 12.77 -1.39 -9.37
CA GLY A 41 13.67 -0.38 -9.95
C GLY A 41 14.04 -0.63 -11.42
N MET A 42 13.72 -1.82 -11.95
CA MET A 42 14.01 -2.19 -13.34
C MET A 42 13.01 -1.51 -14.29
N GLN A 43 13.41 -1.26 -15.53
CA GLN A 43 12.53 -0.59 -16.52
C GLN A 43 11.54 -1.56 -17.19
N SER A 44 11.88 -2.85 -17.28
CA SER A 44 11.14 -3.86 -18.05
C SER A 44 9.91 -4.44 -17.35
N GLY A 45 9.68 -4.10 -16.08
CA GLY A 45 8.67 -4.73 -15.23
C GLY A 45 9.30 -5.65 -14.19
N TRP A 46 8.48 -6.33 -13.39
CA TRP A 46 8.91 -7.32 -12.39
C TRP A 46 8.76 -8.75 -12.91
N ASP A 47 9.49 -9.70 -12.31
CA ASP A 47 9.55 -11.09 -12.75
C ASP A 47 8.39 -11.91 -12.20
N SER A 48 8.30 -13.18 -12.62
CA SER A 48 7.22 -14.07 -12.18
C SER A 48 7.30 -14.36 -10.67
N ALA A 49 8.50 -14.51 -10.11
CA ALA A 49 8.68 -14.75 -8.68
C ALA A 49 8.22 -13.57 -7.81
N THR A 50 8.55 -12.34 -8.20
CA THR A 50 8.05 -11.13 -7.53
C THR A 50 6.53 -11.01 -7.69
N ASN A 51 5.99 -11.37 -8.86
CA ASN A 51 4.54 -11.32 -9.09
C ASN A 51 3.78 -12.30 -8.19
N GLU A 52 4.26 -13.54 -8.08
CA GLU A 52 3.69 -14.55 -7.19
C GLU A 52 3.73 -14.08 -5.73
N PHE A 53 4.87 -13.54 -5.27
CA PHE A 53 5.01 -12.97 -3.94
C PHE A 53 3.98 -11.85 -3.67
N ILE A 54 3.79 -10.95 -4.62
CA ILE A 54 2.79 -9.86 -4.53
C ILE A 54 1.38 -10.44 -4.42
N MET A 55 1.02 -11.37 -5.29
CA MET A 55 -0.29 -12.00 -5.30
C MET A 55 -0.56 -12.73 -3.96
N GLU A 56 0.41 -13.47 -3.43
CA GLU A 56 0.29 -14.08 -2.09
C GLU A 56 0.02 -13.06 -0.99
N HIS A 57 0.69 -11.90 -1.04
CA HIS A 57 0.45 -10.82 -0.08
C HIS A 57 -0.94 -10.20 -0.25
N LEU A 58 -1.40 -9.97 -1.47
CA LEU A 58 -2.75 -9.46 -1.73
C LEU A 58 -3.83 -10.44 -1.22
N LEU A 59 -3.64 -11.76 -1.39
CA LEU A 59 -4.52 -12.78 -0.79
C LEU A 59 -4.51 -12.70 0.74
N ARG A 60 -3.34 -12.48 1.34
CA ARG A 60 -3.21 -12.33 2.79
C ARG A 60 -3.94 -11.07 3.28
N LEU A 61 -3.85 -9.96 2.54
CA LEU A 61 -4.59 -8.74 2.84
C LEU A 61 -6.10 -8.96 2.70
N ASP A 62 -6.57 -9.66 1.67
CA ASP A 62 -8.01 -10.00 1.56
C ASP A 62 -8.48 -10.87 2.73
N PHE A 63 -7.68 -11.85 3.14
CA PHE A 63 -7.97 -12.66 4.34
C PHE A 63 -8.08 -11.78 5.59
N LEU A 64 -7.12 -10.88 5.82
CA LEU A 64 -7.13 -9.97 6.96
C LEU A 64 -8.34 -9.04 6.93
N ARG A 65 -8.65 -8.45 5.77
CA ARG A 65 -9.84 -7.62 5.54
C ARG A 65 -11.11 -8.36 5.96
N ARG A 66 -11.31 -9.59 5.49
CA ARG A 66 -12.46 -10.43 5.89
C ARG A 66 -12.47 -10.70 7.40
N LYS A 67 -11.30 -10.95 8.00
CA LYS A 67 -11.17 -11.22 9.43
C LYS A 67 -11.57 -10.04 10.31
N ILE A 68 -11.28 -8.81 9.87
CA ILE A 68 -11.61 -7.58 10.62
C ILE A 68 -13.01 -7.04 10.28
N THR A 69 -13.68 -7.62 9.28
CA THR A 69 -15.04 -7.25 8.91
C THR A 69 -16.02 -7.78 9.93
N HIS A 70 -16.94 -6.93 10.39
CA HIS A 70 -17.99 -7.30 11.32
C HIS A 70 -18.80 -8.50 10.82
N ASN A 71 -18.69 -9.63 11.53
CA ASN A 71 -19.43 -10.85 11.27
C ASN A 71 -19.98 -11.42 12.60
N PRO A 72 -21.26 -11.13 12.95
CA PRO A 72 -21.80 -11.44 14.25
C PRO A 72 -21.90 -12.95 14.48
N GLN A 73 -21.50 -13.40 15.66
CA GLN A 73 -21.50 -14.83 16.00
C GLN A 73 -22.90 -15.37 16.32
N LYS A 74 -23.86 -14.48 16.63
CA LYS A 74 -25.24 -14.81 17.06
C LYS A 74 -25.28 -15.69 18.32
N ILE A 75 -24.35 -15.47 19.23
CA ILE A 75 -24.29 -16.14 20.54
C ILE A 75 -24.91 -15.21 21.58
N ASP A 76 -25.73 -15.76 22.48
CA ASP A 76 -26.31 -14.99 23.58
C ASP A 76 -25.24 -14.60 24.62
N ILE A 77 -25.42 -13.43 25.23
CA ILE A 77 -24.49 -12.88 26.23
C ILE A 77 -24.35 -13.84 27.43
N LYS A 78 -25.44 -14.47 27.87
CA LYS A 78 -25.39 -15.42 29.00
C LYS A 78 -24.47 -16.60 28.71
N THR A 79 -24.53 -17.14 27.50
CA THR A 79 -23.64 -18.23 27.09
C THR A 79 -22.17 -17.79 27.05
N LEU A 80 -21.89 -16.55 26.65
CA LEU A 80 -20.54 -16.00 26.69
C LEU A 80 -20.04 -15.81 28.13
N GLU A 81 -20.90 -15.35 29.05
CA GLU A 81 -20.58 -15.22 30.47
C GLU A 81 -20.32 -16.57 31.15
N GLU A 82 -21.10 -17.59 30.83
CA GLU A 82 -20.92 -18.96 31.34
C GLU A 82 -19.58 -19.54 30.90
N ARG A 83 -19.23 -19.37 29.61
CA ARG A 83 -17.93 -19.81 29.06
C ARG A 83 -16.76 -19.06 29.68
N ALA A 84 -16.89 -17.76 29.91
CA ALA A 84 -15.84 -16.96 30.54
C ALA A 84 -15.50 -17.41 31.99
N ARG A 85 -16.40 -18.16 32.65
CA ARG A 85 -16.17 -18.74 33.99
C ARG A 85 -15.64 -20.17 33.95
N ALA A 86 -15.72 -20.84 32.80
CA ALA A 86 -15.33 -22.23 32.64
C ALA A 86 -13.81 -22.34 32.50
N LEU A 87 -13.15 -22.97 33.48
CA LEU A 87 -11.69 -23.09 33.54
C LEU A 87 -11.12 -24.18 32.63
N ASP A 88 -11.98 -25.05 32.11
CA ASP A 88 -11.67 -26.14 31.19
C ASP A 88 -11.63 -25.70 29.72
N ILE A 89 -12.23 -24.55 29.38
CA ILE A 89 -12.20 -23.97 28.05
C ILE A 89 -10.88 -23.21 27.86
N LYS A 90 -10.13 -23.53 26.80
CA LYS A 90 -8.88 -22.82 26.46
C LYS A 90 -9.13 -21.82 25.33
N LEU A 91 -8.31 -20.77 25.31
CA LEU A 91 -8.40 -19.71 24.30
C LEU A 91 -8.39 -20.22 22.84
N PRO A 92 -7.56 -21.21 22.45
CA PRO A 92 -7.59 -21.76 21.09
C PRO A 92 -8.93 -22.42 20.73
N ASP A 93 -9.64 -22.99 21.71
CA ASP A 93 -10.92 -23.66 21.50
C ASP A 93 -12.05 -22.66 21.21
N GLU A 94 -11.85 -21.39 21.59
CA GLU A 94 -12.77 -20.29 21.30
C GLU A 94 -12.48 -19.56 19.99
N MET A 95 -11.33 -19.84 19.37
CA MET A 95 -10.99 -19.25 18.08
C MET A 95 -11.87 -19.85 16.98
N ASN A 96 -12.46 -18.99 16.16
CA ASN A 96 -13.21 -19.39 14.98
C ASN A 96 -12.77 -18.55 13.77
N ASP A 97 -13.31 -18.88 12.60
CA ASP A 97 -13.01 -18.15 11.35
C ASP A 97 -13.69 -16.78 11.25
N LYS A 98 -14.58 -16.43 12.20
CA LYS A 98 -15.29 -15.15 12.22
C LYS A 98 -14.44 -14.02 12.84
N SER A 99 -14.93 -12.79 12.73
CA SER A 99 -14.29 -11.65 13.38
C SER A 99 -14.27 -11.81 14.91
N PRO A 100 -13.22 -11.32 15.60
CA PRO A 100 -13.15 -11.37 17.06
C PRO A 100 -14.38 -10.76 17.73
N LEU A 101 -14.83 -11.38 18.83
CA LEU A 101 -15.95 -10.93 19.66
C LEU A 101 -15.73 -9.48 20.11
N GLY A 102 -16.58 -8.58 19.63
CA GLY A 102 -16.34 -7.13 19.63
C GLY A 102 -17.59 -6.29 19.86
N ASP A 103 -18.74 -6.72 19.32
CA ASP A 103 -20.05 -6.08 19.59
C ASP A 103 -20.97 -6.97 20.41
N GLU A 104 -20.75 -8.29 20.42
CA GLU A 104 -21.45 -9.21 21.31
C GLU A 104 -21.02 -9.04 22.77
N VAL A 105 -19.84 -8.46 22.99
CA VAL A 105 -19.27 -8.19 24.31
C VAL A 105 -18.83 -6.74 24.33
N ALA A 106 -19.50 -5.93 25.15
CA ALA A 106 -19.13 -4.53 25.33
C ALA A 106 -17.70 -4.43 25.86
N ARG A 107 -16.85 -3.71 25.13
CA ARG A 107 -15.48 -3.40 25.57
C ARG A 107 -15.42 -1.95 26.08
N PRO A 108 -14.49 -1.64 27.00
CA PRO A 108 -14.21 -0.25 27.34
C PRO A 108 -13.91 0.56 26.07
N ALA A 109 -14.34 1.82 26.06
CA ALA A 109 -14.06 2.72 24.96
C ALA A 109 -12.54 2.78 24.71
N GLY A 110 -12.11 2.46 23.50
CA GLY A 110 -10.70 2.52 23.13
C GLY A 110 -10.22 3.97 23.10
N ARG A 111 -9.02 4.22 23.64
CA ARG A 111 -8.31 5.48 23.39
C ARG A 111 -7.87 5.55 21.93
N GLU A 112 -7.80 6.76 21.40
CA GLU A 112 -7.07 7.00 20.16
C GLU A 112 -5.57 6.87 20.41
N PHE A 113 -4.86 6.38 19.41
CA PHE A 113 -3.42 6.32 19.40
C PHE A 113 -2.92 6.51 17.96
N ASP A 114 -1.70 6.99 17.85
CA ASP A 114 -1.06 7.28 16.58
C ASP A 114 -0.56 5.98 15.93
N LEU A 115 -0.58 5.92 14.59
CA LEU A 115 0.12 4.89 13.83
C LEU A 115 1.60 4.95 14.22
N PRO A 116 2.29 3.79 14.33
CA PRO A 116 3.69 3.79 14.70
C PRO A 116 4.62 4.31 13.58
N TYR A 117 4.07 4.59 12.40
CA TYR A 117 4.77 5.04 11.20
C TYR A 117 4.47 6.50 10.89
N ARG A 118 5.45 7.24 10.39
CA ARG A 118 5.22 8.61 9.87
C ARG A 118 5.07 8.56 8.36
N LEU A 119 3.89 8.93 7.88
CA LEU A 119 3.55 8.90 6.46
C LEU A 119 3.89 10.20 5.72
N ASP A 120 4.50 11.17 6.41
CA ASP A 120 4.86 12.50 5.88
C ASP A 120 6.22 12.53 5.15
N GLY A 121 6.85 11.36 4.95
CA GLY A 121 8.18 11.22 4.35
C GLY A 121 9.34 11.48 5.30
N SER A 122 9.09 11.71 6.59
CA SER A 122 10.15 11.81 7.61
C SER A 122 10.58 10.45 8.17
N ASP A 123 9.81 9.38 7.94
CA ASP A 123 10.18 8.02 8.31
C ASP A 123 11.08 7.40 7.24
N PRO A 124 12.35 7.07 7.54
CA PRO A 124 13.26 6.47 6.57
C PRO A 124 12.81 5.08 6.12
N ASN A 125 11.98 4.39 6.89
CA ASN A 125 11.46 3.07 6.52
C ASN A 125 10.23 3.16 5.60
N ILE A 126 9.56 4.32 5.56
CA ILE A 126 8.39 4.57 4.71
C ILE A 126 8.67 5.78 3.81
N PRO A 127 9.60 5.64 2.83
CA PRO A 127 9.90 6.74 1.92
C PRO A 127 8.69 7.08 1.04
N LEU A 128 8.53 8.36 0.72
CA LEU A 128 7.51 8.82 -0.23
C LEU A 128 7.79 8.25 -1.62
N ALA A 129 6.75 8.03 -2.43
CA ALA A 129 6.92 7.56 -3.81
C ALA A 129 7.83 8.48 -4.64
N SER A 130 7.86 9.78 -4.33
CA SER A 130 8.73 10.77 -4.97
C SER A 130 10.22 10.62 -4.62
N GLN A 131 10.55 9.91 -3.54
CA GLN A 131 11.91 9.66 -3.06
C GLN A 131 12.48 8.33 -3.58
N ILE A 132 11.67 7.52 -4.26
CA ILE A 132 12.03 6.18 -4.73
C ILE A 132 12.29 6.22 -6.24
N ASP A 133 13.37 5.56 -6.69
CA ASP A 133 13.69 5.41 -8.12
C ASP A 133 12.87 4.26 -8.75
N LEU A 134 11.58 4.51 -9.00
CA LEU A 134 10.69 3.58 -9.73
C LEU A 134 10.70 3.92 -11.23
N ARG A 135 11.48 3.19 -12.01
CA ARG A 135 11.66 3.48 -13.45
C ARG A 135 10.60 2.85 -14.33
N ASN A 136 10.04 1.72 -13.92
CA ASN A 136 8.93 1.08 -14.61
C ASN A 136 7.61 1.77 -14.22
N VAL A 137 6.79 2.05 -15.25
CA VAL A 137 5.51 2.75 -15.09
C VAL A 137 4.49 1.88 -14.34
N ASP A 138 4.45 0.58 -14.61
CA ASP A 138 3.53 -0.37 -13.99
C ASP A 138 3.82 -0.53 -12.49
N ALA A 139 5.10 -0.63 -12.12
CA ALA A 139 5.57 -0.69 -10.74
C ALA A 139 5.28 0.62 -10.01
N ARG A 140 5.44 1.76 -10.68
CA ARG A 140 5.06 3.08 -10.14
C ARG A 140 3.55 3.17 -9.92
N MET A 141 2.74 2.71 -10.88
CA MET A 141 1.28 2.66 -10.75
C MET A 141 0.87 1.74 -9.60
N PHE A 142 1.46 0.54 -9.50
CA PHE A 142 1.17 -0.41 -8.44
C PHE A 142 1.47 0.16 -7.06
N VAL A 143 2.67 0.75 -6.86
CA VAL A 143 3.03 1.38 -5.58
C VAL A 143 2.11 2.55 -5.26
N THR A 144 1.72 3.35 -6.26
CA THR A 144 0.78 4.46 -6.07
C THR A 144 -0.61 3.97 -5.65
N ALA A 145 -1.12 2.92 -6.30
CA ALA A 145 -2.39 2.30 -5.95
C ALA A 145 -2.35 1.66 -4.55
N LEU A 146 -1.22 1.08 -4.16
CA LEU A 146 -1.01 0.55 -2.81
C LEU A 146 -0.99 1.67 -1.76
N ASP A 147 -0.32 2.79 -2.05
CA ASP A 147 -0.31 3.96 -1.17
C ASP A 147 -1.72 4.54 -1.01
N GLN A 148 -2.47 4.64 -2.11
CA GLN A 148 -3.88 5.06 -2.08
C GLN A 148 -4.75 4.09 -1.28
N HIS A 149 -4.56 2.78 -1.43
CA HIS A 149 -5.25 1.76 -0.64
C HIS A 149 -4.98 1.91 0.87
N ILE A 150 -3.73 2.24 1.25
CA ILE A 150 -3.37 2.55 2.64
C ILE A 150 -4.12 3.79 3.13
N VAL A 151 -4.14 4.87 2.35
CA VAL A 151 -4.87 6.10 2.68
C VAL A 151 -6.36 5.79 2.90
N GLU A 152 -7.00 5.09 1.97
CA GLU A 152 -8.40 4.68 2.06
C GLU A 152 -8.69 3.86 3.32
N ALA A 153 -7.81 2.91 3.67
CA ALA A 153 -7.94 2.12 4.88
C ALA A 153 -7.91 2.97 6.15
N THR A 154 -7.09 4.02 6.21
CA THR A 154 -7.08 4.97 7.35
C THR A 154 -8.33 5.86 7.40
N ARG A 155 -9.02 6.05 6.27
CA ARG A 155 -10.16 6.95 6.11
C ARG A 155 -11.52 6.31 6.33
N LEU A 156 -11.58 5.01 6.61
CA LEU A 156 -12.82 4.33 6.96
C LEU A 156 -13.50 4.97 8.19
N ASP A 157 -14.82 5.13 8.16
CA ASP A 157 -15.61 5.67 9.27
C ASP A 157 -15.50 4.80 10.53
N SER A 158 -15.28 3.50 10.34
CA SER A 158 -14.97 2.54 11.39
C SER A 158 -13.71 2.88 12.19
N ARG A 159 -12.92 3.91 11.81
CA ARG A 159 -11.87 4.49 12.65
C ARG A 159 -12.37 4.91 14.04
N PHE A 160 -13.66 5.22 14.17
CA PHE A 160 -14.32 5.54 15.45
C PHE A 160 -14.79 4.30 16.23
N ALA A 161 -14.76 3.11 15.62
CA ALA A 161 -15.01 1.83 16.28
C ALA A 161 -13.73 1.25 16.89
N THR A 162 -13.85 0.32 17.83
CA THR A 162 -12.68 -0.22 18.56
C THR A 162 -11.89 -1.25 17.76
N TYR A 163 -12.54 -2.08 16.93
CA TYR A 163 -11.88 -3.26 16.36
C TYR A 163 -12.41 -3.75 15.00
N ARG A 164 -13.55 -3.28 14.51
CA ARG A 164 -14.19 -3.88 13.34
C ARG A 164 -14.41 -2.85 12.26
N ILE A 165 -14.50 -3.31 11.02
CA ILE A 165 -15.00 -2.52 9.89
C ILE A 165 -16.37 -3.04 9.46
N THR A 166 -17.22 -2.18 8.91
CA THR A 166 -18.51 -2.63 8.40
C THR A 166 -18.34 -3.46 7.11
N PRO A 167 -19.31 -4.31 6.75
CA PRO A 167 -19.28 -5.02 5.47
C PRO A 167 -19.20 -4.09 4.25
N ARG A 168 -19.78 -2.89 4.35
CA ARG A 168 -19.72 -1.88 3.28
C ARG A 168 -18.29 -1.33 3.11
N GLU A 169 -17.66 -0.91 4.18
CA GLU A 169 -16.26 -0.43 4.15
C GLU A 169 -15.30 -1.55 3.73
N SER A 170 -15.59 -2.78 4.15
CA SER A 170 -14.87 -3.95 3.70
C SER A 170 -14.98 -4.17 2.19
N LEU A 171 -16.12 -3.85 1.57
CA LEU A 171 -16.25 -3.90 0.11
C LEU A 171 -15.45 -2.78 -0.57
N MET A 172 -15.32 -1.62 0.06
CA MET A 172 -14.48 -0.52 -0.46
C MET A 172 -13.01 -0.96 -0.52
N LEU A 173 -12.49 -1.56 0.56
CA LEU A 173 -11.13 -2.12 0.56
C LEU A 173 -10.95 -3.28 -0.43
N TYR A 174 -11.99 -4.11 -0.60
CA TYR A 174 -11.94 -5.18 -1.58
C TYR A 174 -11.81 -4.64 -3.01
N ALA A 175 -12.50 -3.55 -3.34
CA ALA A 175 -12.42 -2.96 -4.67
C ALA A 175 -10.99 -2.50 -5.01
N SER A 176 -10.31 -1.80 -4.09
CA SER A 176 -8.91 -1.38 -4.31
C SER A 176 -7.92 -2.55 -4.26
N LEU A 177 -8.17 -3.62 -3.48
CA LEU A 177 -7.38 -4.86 -3.58
C LEU A 177 -7.56 -5.57 -4.92
N ALA A 178 -8.78 -5.60 -5.46
CA ALA A 178 -9.07 -6.21 -6.75
C ALA A 178 -8.37 -5.44 -7.90
N GLU A 179 -8.29 -4.11 -7.80
CA GLU A 179 -7.51 -3.28 -8.72
C GLU A 179 -6.02 -3.67 -8.69
N LEU A 180 -5.41 -3.76 -7.49
CA LEU A 180 -4.02 -4.20 -7.34
C LEU A 180 -3.78 -5.60 -7.92
N TRP A 181 -4.73 -6.51 -7.70
CA TRP A 181 -4.67 -7.86 -8.26
C TRP A 181 -4.72 -7.85 -9.78
N ASP A 182 -5.62 -7.05 -10.36
CA ASP A 182 -5.77 -6.92 -11.81
C ASP A 182 -4.49 -6.39 -12.47
N MET A 183 -3.79 -5.45 -11.82
CA MET A 183 -2.47 -5.00 -12.26
C MET A 183 -1.44 -6.15 -12.30
N CYS A 184 -1.47 -7.05 -11.32
CA CYS A 184 -0.55 -8.21 -11.27
C CYS A 184 -0.82 -9.20 -12.41
N VAL A 185 -2.09 -9.42 -12.73
CA VAL A 185 -2.51 -10.32 -13.82
C VAL A 185 -2.22 -9.69 -15.19
N SER A 186 -2.43 -8.39 -15.31
CA SER A 186 -2.32 -7.67 -16.58
C SER A 186 -0.88 -7.30 -16.97
N PHE A 187 -0.05 -6.93 -15.99
CA PHE A 187 1.27 -6.34 -16.25
C PHE A 187 2.42 -7.10 -15.57
N GLY A 188 2.13 -7.96 -14.61
CA GLY A 188 3.15 -8.66 -13.83
C GLY A 188 3.66 -9.94 -14.49
N GLY A 189 4.86 -10.34 -14.09
CA GLY A 189 5.47 -11.61 -14.51
C GLY A 189 6.24 -11.53 -15.83
N ASP A 190 7.08 -12.54 -16.08
CA ASP A 190 8.03 -12.51 -17.20
C ASP A 190 7.35 -12.46 -18.57
N ALA A 191 6.13 -13.01 -18.69
CA ALA A 191 5.35 -12.97 -19.92
C ALA A 191 4.92 -11.55 -20.34
N ASN A 192 4.78 -10.64 -19.37
CA ASN A 192 4.31 -9.27 -19.59
C ASN A 192 5.45 -8.25 -19.59
N ARG A 193 6.70 -8.70 -19.44
CA ARG A 193 7.88 -7.81 -19.42
C ARG A 193 8.08 -7.16 -20.78
N VAL A 194 8.33 -5.86 -20.75
CA VAL A 194 8.67 -5.09 -21.95
C VAL A 194 10.16 -5.28 -22.25
N PRO A 195 10.53 -5.80 -23.43
CA PRO A 195 11.92 -5.93 -23.82
C PRO A 195 12.54 -4.54 -24.00
N ILE A 196 13.63 -4.27 -23.29
CA ILE A 196 14.37 -3.01 -23.44
C ILE A 196 15.38 -3.19 -24.58
N PRO A 197 15.30 -2.42 -25.67
CA PRO A 197 16.27 -2.51 -26.75
C PRO A 197 17.67 -2.09 -26.25
N ASN A 198 18.61 -3.04 -26.21
CA ASN A 198 20.05 -2.87 -26.01
C ASN A 198 20.51 -1.69 -25.12
N GLY A 199 20.57 -1.92 -23.80
CA GLY A 199 21.84 -2.03 -23.07
C GLY A 199 22.74 -0.81 -22.85
N VAL A 200 22.35 0.41 -23.22
CA VAL A 200 23.09 1.60 -22.78
C VAL A 200 22.12 2.73 -22.46
N ARG A 201 22.19 3.25 -21.23
CA ARG A 201 21.39 4.41 -20.84
C ARG A 201 21.68 5.57 -21.81
N PRO A 202 20.74 6.48 -22.09
CA PRO A 202 21.07 7.75 -22.75
C PRO A 202 22.11 8.59 -21.98
N SER A 203 22.34 8.30 -20.69
CA SER A 203 23.42 8.86 -19.86
C SER A 203 24.74 8.08 -19.92
N GLU A 204 24.71 6.85 -20.45
CA GLU A 204 25.86 5.95 -20.65
C GLU A 204 26.22 5.80 -22.14
N GLU A 205 25.40 6.33 -23.05
CA GLU A 205 25.81 6.60 -24.43
C GLU A 205 27.06 7.50 -24.40
N PRO A 206 28.13 7.19 -25.16
CA PRO A 206 29.28 8.05 -25.30
C PRO A 206 28.86 9.34 -26.01
N ARG A 207 28.37 10.32 -25.23
CA ARG A 207 28.02 11.64 -25.72
C ARG A 207 29.32 12.34 -26.12
N GLY A 208 29.56 12.43 -27.42
CA GLY A 208 30.58 13.33 -27.94
C GLY A 208 30.34 14.77 -27.46
N PRO A 209 31.36 15.64 -27.48
CA PRO A 209 31.33 16.98 -26.87
C PRO A 209 30.18 17.90 -27.32
N SER A 210 29.43 17.53 -28.36
CA SER A 210 28.38 18.33 -28.99
C SER A 210 26.95 17.83 -28.75
N ALA A 211 26.72 16.74 -28.03
CA ALA A 211 25.39 16.15 -27.88
C ALA A 211 24.67 16.66 -26.61
N SER A 212 23.97 17.80 -26.73
CA SER A 212 22.91 18.19 -25.79
C SER A 212 21.58 18.39 -26.54
N PRO A 213 20.47 17.74 -26.12
CA PRO A 213 19.18 17.85 -26.80
C PRO A 213 18.47 19.20 -26.59
N ASN A 214 18.84 19.96 -25.56
CA ASN A 214 18.14 21.18 -25.15
C ASN A 214 19.03 22.42 -25.29
N ARG A 215 19.74 22.57 -26.41
CA ARG A 215 20.26 23.89 -26.79
C ARG A 215 19.14 24.61 -27.53
N GLU A 216 18.38 25.45 -26.81
CA GLU A 216 17.65 26.52 -27.46
C GLU A 216 18.64 27.27 -28.34
N ARG A 217 18.45 27.18 -29.67
CA ARG A 217 19.19 28.03 -30.60
C ARG A 217 18.74 29.45 -30.30
N THR A 218 19.55 30.17 -29.54
CA THR A 218 19.48 31.62 -29.48
C THR A 218 19.54 32.10 -30.93
N ALA A 219 18.44 32.70 -31.40
CA ALA A 219 18.37 33.28 -32.73
C ALA A 219 19.57 34.24 -32.89
N ALA A 220 20.30 34.08 -33.98
CA ALA A 220 21.46 34.91 -34.28
C ALA A 220 21.06 36.40 -34.25
N ALA A 221 21.73 37.16 -33.40
CA ALA A 221 21.64 38.62 -33.41
C ALA A 221 22.09 39.15 -34.78
N PRO A 222 21.44 40.18 -35.34
CA PRO A 222 21.86 40.76 -36.62
C PRO A 222 23.22 41.46 -36.46
N ALA A 223 24.08 41.29 -37.46
CA ALA A 223 25.44 41.82 -37.50
C ALA A 223 25.47 43.38 -37.40
N PRO A 224 26.54 43.96 -36.84
CA PRO A 224 26.62 45.41 -36.64
C PRO A 224 26.81 46.14 -37.97
N ALA A 225 26.14 47.29 -38.09
CA ALA A 225 26.25 48.20 -39.22
C ALA A 225 27.72 48.67 -39.41
N ALA A 226 28.21 48.56 -40.64
CA ALA A 226 29.46 49.17 -41.05
C ALA A 226 29.26 50.67 -41.30
N LYS A 227 30.17 51.45 -40.70
CA LYS A 227 30.43 52.90 -40.78
C LYS A 227 29.58 53.77 -41.70
#